data_AF-A0A1G4MKM8-F1
#
_entry.id   AF-A0A1G4MKM8-F1
#
_cell.length_a   1.000
_cell.length_b   1.000
_cell.length_c   1.000
_cell.angle_alpha   90.00
_cell.angle_beta   90.00
_cell.angle_gamma   90.00
#
_symmetry.space_group_name_H-M   'P 1'
#
loop_
_entity.id
_entity.type
_entity.pdbx_description
1 polymer ?
#
loop_
_entity_poly.entity_id
_entity_poly.type
_entity_poly.pdbx_seq_one_letter_code
_entity_poly.pdbx_strand_id
1 'polypeptide(L)'
;MDAIIDQAECADGLLARALELRLLSRHGSPQPEHFFKLCGLYHQLASRAYCEQTHQLTLAIANALLQERELRELTLAHANSLPADVQRRLREPLLQLEWEQPLWRILFLLAHGQDLANSTAKFDKDLAPLRFVDLVEQLPSADGTALSCALAELGKYWYALCYNYGSVLQSNRERFWAALERFNLTISANSGMLERYHEPLLQLSSLVLLFPENQLASTLSMVFNIMRMLKVQVAHWARQVSCDLYSSLDDYKIPQILHLLDLYVLKSPQPVRERAAPCFCGDQNVTVDLQDEVLELMDSSMSSTHTRNAVANVLSSLHLTIIDTPAGAQQVVPMDSPTSPANSLFSDAARASANGDSSDLNVSSQSTLCNSGSNPTDVDEKWSDEEKDAEAARIMGIIKRLNELGVVKTPGN
;
A
#
# COMPACT_ATOMS: atom_id res chain seq x y z
N MET A 1 -6.77 1.20 34.06
CA MET A 1 -6.41 2.54 33.54
C MET A 1 -7.46 3.55 33.97
N ASP A 2 -8.71 3.25 33.64
CA ASP A 2 -9.99 3.55 34.31
C ASP A 2 -9.90 4.50 35.50
N ALA A 3 -9.36 4.07 36.65
CA ALA A 3 -9.26 4.91 37.86
C ALA A 3 -8.61 6.30 37.65
N ILE A 4 -7.63 6.43 36.74
CA ILE A 4 -7.04 7.73 36.39
C ILE A 4 -8.00 8.55 35.52
N ILE A 5 -8.68 7.90 34.58
CA ILE A 5 -9.64 8.54 33.68
C ILE A 5 -10.89 8.97 34.46
N ASP A 6 -11.34 8.19 35.45
CA ASP A 6 -12.41 8.53 36.37
C ASP A 6 -12.08 9.76 37.23
N GLN A 7 -10.87 9.81 37.77
CA GLN A 7 -10.40 10.95 38.57
C GLN A 7 -10.12 12.21 37.75
N ALA A 8 -9.98 12.09 36.41
CA ALA A 8 -9.85 13.26 35.53
C ALA A 8 -11.22 13.94 35.33
N GLU A 9 -11.43 15.07 36.02
CA GLU A 9 -12.62 15.92 35.85
C GLU A 9 -12.55 16.80 34.59
N CYS A 10 -11.33 17.16 34.16
CA CYS A 10 -11.08 18.06 33.03
C CYS A 10 -9.83 17.67 32.24
N ALA A 11 -9.68 18.25 31.05
CA ALA A 11 -8.56 17.97 30.16
C ALA A 11 -7.18 18.32 30.74
N ASP A 12 -7.08 19.34 31.61
CA ASP A 12 -5.83 19.68 32.30
C ASP A 12 -5.43 18.63 33.34
N GLY A 13 -6.41 18.08 34.08
CA GLY A 13 -6.19 16.95 34.99
C GLY A 13 -5.75 15.69 34.24
N LEU A 14 -6.28 15.48 33.03
CA LEU A 14 -5.85 14.40 32.14
C LEU A 14 -4.40 14.59 31.64
N LEU A 15 -4.04 15.80 31.20
CA LEU A 15 -2.68 16.14 30.75
C LEU A 15 -1.63 15.94 31.86
N ALA A 16 -1.96 16.30 33.10
CA ALA A 16 -1.09 16.10 34.25
C ALA A 16 -0.76 14.62 34.53
N ARG A 17 -1.63 13.69 34.07
CA ARG A 17 -1.49 12.24 34.26
C ARG A 17 -1.11 11.50 32.96
N ALA A 18 -0.82 12.23 31.89
CA ALA A 18 -0.67 11.67 30.54
C ALA A 18 0.45 10.63 30.38
N LEU A 19 1.60 10.83 31.03
CA LEU A 19 2.71 9.88 31.01
C LEU A 19 2.32 8.55 31.71
N GLU A 20 1.58 8.61 32.81
CA GLU A 20 1.12 7.42 33.53
C GLU A 20 0.07 6.65 32.74
N LEU A 21 -0.85 7.36 32.06
CA LEU A 21 -1.80 6.77 31.11
C LEU A 21 -1.07 6.05 29.97
N ARG A 22 -0.03 6.67 29.37
CA ARG A 22 0.82 6.03 28.35
C ARG A 22 1.46 4.76 28.90
N LEU A 23 2.05 4.79 30.09
CA LEU A 23 2.72 3.63 30.68
C LEU A 23 1.73 2.49 30.97
N LEU A 24 0.59 2.78 31.59
CA LEU A 24 -0.45 1.78 31.88
C LEU A 24 -1.07 1.21 30.60
N SER A 25 -1.22 2.00 29.54
CA SER A 25 -1.79 1.56 28.26
C SER A 25 -0.99 0.46 27.56
N ARG A 26 0.26 0.20 27.97
CA ARG A 26 1.06 -0.93 27.45
C ARG A 26 0.66 -2.28 28.03
N HIS A 27 -0.11 -2.29 29.12
CA HIS A 27 -0.42 -3.47 29.92
C HIS A 27 -1.92 -3.77 30.04
N GLY A 28 -2.77 -2.92 29.47
CA GLY A 28 -4.21 -3.14 29.40
C GLY A 28 -4.94 -1.93 28.80
N SER A 29 -6.11 -2.21 28.23
CA SER A 29 -7.02 -1.22 27.68
C SER A 29 -8.02 -0.74 28.75
N PRO A 30 -8.51 0.51 28.69
CA PRO A 30 -9.60 0.95 29.55
C PRO A 30 -10.94 0.33 29.13
N GLN A 31 -11.92 0.27 30.04
CA GLN A 31 -13.29 -0.11 29.68
C GLN A 31 -13.89 0.90 28.68
N PRO A 32 -14.87 0.51 27.83
CA PRO A 32 -15.41 1.40 26.79
C PRO A 32 -15.91 2.75 27.31
N GLU A 33 -16.62 2.78 28.44
CA GLU A 33 -17.10 4.01 29.07
C GLU A 33 -15.96 4.98 29.47
N HIS A 34 -14.88 4.45 30.06
CA HIS A 34 -13.66 5.21 30.36
C HIS A 34 -12.94 5.65 29.08
N PHE A 35 -12.89 4.80 28.04
CA PHE A 35 -12.32 5.18 26.76
C PHE A 35 -13.08 6.35 26.11
N PHE A 36 -14.42 6.35 26.18
CA PHE A 36 -15.24 7.47 25.69
C PHE A 36 -15.03 8.74 26.52
N LYS A 37 -14.91 8.64 27.85
CA LYS A 37 -14.54 9.77 28.71
C LYS A 37 -13.16 10.32 28.34
N LEU A 38 -12.17 9.45 28.11
CA LEU A 38 -10.83 9.81 27.65
C LEU A 38 -10.88 10.57 26.31
N CYS A 39 -11.66 10.09 25.34
CA CYS A 39 -11.86 10.77 24.06
C CYS A 39 -12.54 12.13 24.22
N GLY A 40 -13.58 12.24 25.05
CA GLY A 40 -14.27 13.51 25.31
C GLY A 40 -13.38 14.55 26.00
N LEU A 41 -12.49 14.11 26.91
CA LEU A 41 -11.48 14.97 27.52
C LEU A 41 -10.35 15.34 26.53
N TYR A 42 -9.97 14.43 25.62
CA TYR A 42 -9.04 14.73 24.53
C TYR A 42 -9.61 15.75 23.55
N HIS A 43 -10.92 15.67 23.23
CA HIS A 43 -11.60 16.65 22.38
C HIS A 43 -11.52 18.08 22.93
N GLN A 44 -11.59 18.27 24.25
CA GLN A 44 -11.42 19.60 24.87
C GLN A 44 -10.01 20.20 24.63
N LEU A 45 -9.03 19.39 24.24
CA LEU A 45 -7.68 19.85 23.87
C LEU A 45 -7.58 20.27 22.39
N ALA A 46 -8.59 20.01 21.56
CA ALA A 46 -8.58 20.19 20.11
C ALA A 46 -8.11 21.56 19.61
N SER A 47 -8.34 22.63 20.38
CA SER A 47 -7.98 24.01 20.04
C SER A 47 -6.63 24.48 20.60
N ARG A 48 -5.99 23.69 21.48
CA ARG A 48 -4.70 24.01 22.09
C ARG A 48 -3.57 23.51 21.21
N ALA A 49 -2.42 24.17 21.19
CA ALA A 49 -1.25 23.66 20.44
C ALA A 49 -0.86 22.24 20.87
N TYR A 50 -0.51 21.38 19.92
CA TYR A 50 -0.04 20.03 20.23
C TYR A 50 1.30 20.09 20.99
N CYS A 51 1.43 19.27 22.03
CA CYS A 51 2.56 19.28 22.96
C CYS A 51 2.89 17.87 23.47
N GLU A 52 4.02 17.71 24.16
CA GLU A 52 4.49 16.42 24.68
C GLU A 52 3.45 15.68 25.52
N GLN A 53 2.71 16.35 26.39
CA GLN A 53 1.64 15.73 27.18
C GLN A 53 0.48 15.24 26.29
N THR A 54 0.11 16.01 25.26
CA THR A 54 -0.90 15.60 24.26
C THR A 54 -0.37 14.43 23.41
N HIS A 55 0.92 14.38 23.12
CA HIS A 55 1.58 13.24 22.47
C HIS A 55 1.51 11.98 23.35
N GLN A 56 1.77 12.08 24.67
CA GLN A 56 1.61 10.95 25.60
C GLN A 56 0.17 10.42 25.61
N LEU A 57 -0.84 11.30 25.64
CA LEU A 57 -2.26 10.90 25.58
C LEU A 57 -2.60 10.21 24.25
N THR A 58 -2.11 10.75 23.13
CA THR A 58 -2.33 10.18 21.80
C THR A 58 -1.71 8.78 21.69
N LEU A 59 -0.53 8.56 22.26
CA LEU A 59 0.06 7.21 22.40
C LEU A 59 -0.79 6.27 23.28
N ALA A 60 -1.38 6.76 24.37
CA ALA A 60 -2.25 5.96 25.22
C ALA A 60 -3.54 5.53 24.49
N ILE A 61 -4.15 6.45 23.73
CA ILE A 61 -5.31 6.19 22.87
C ILE A 61 -4.97 5.17 21.77
N ALA A 62 -3.83 5.32 21.11
CA ALA A 62 -3.35 4.38 20.09
C ALA A 62 -3.16 2.96 20.64
N ASN A 63 -2.61 2.82 21.84
CA ASN A 63 -2.42 1.52 22.49
C ASN A 63 -3.75 0.85 22.89
N ALA A 64 -4.73 1.61 23.39
CA ALA A 64 -6.06 1.10 23.70
C ALA A 64 -6.79 0.59 22.45
N LEU A 65 -6.79 1.36 21.36
CA LEU A 65 -7.37 0.98 20.06
C LEU A 65 -6.63 -0.20 19.39
N LEU A 66 -5.35 -0.40 19.70
CA LEU A 66 -4.56 -1.54 19.22
C LEU A 66 -4.96 -2.85 19.92
N GLN A 67 -5.18 -2.79 21.24
CA GLN A 67 -5.53 -3.95 22.05
C GLN A 67 -6.98 -4.38 21.82
N GLU A 68 -7.93 -3.44 21.84
CA GLU A 68 -9.35 -3.77 21.77
C GLU A 68 -9.94 -3.51 20.39
N ARG A 69 -10.52 -4.56 19.80
CA ARG A 69 -11.30 -4.43 18.56
C ARG A 69 -12.59 -3.64 18.78
N GLU A 70 -13.29 -3.94 19.87
CA GLU A 70 -14.57 -3.32 20.20
C GLU A 70 -14.45 -1.79 20.32
N LEU A 71 -13.38 -1.27 20.91
CA LEU A 71 -13.17 0.19 21.01
C LEU A 71 -13.09 0.87 19.63
N ARG A 72 -12.54 0.22 18.60
CA ARG A 72 -12.48 0.79 17.24
C ARG A 72 -13.88 0.90 16.63
N GLU A 73 -14.65 -0.18 16.71
CA GLU A 73 -16.02 -0.27 16.19
C GLU A 73 -16.96 0.69 16.92
N LEU A 74 -16.95 0.69 18.26
CA LEU A 74 -17.77 1.60 19.07
C LEU A 74 -17.39 3.07 18.84
N THR A 75 -16.09 3.40 18.69
CA THR A 75 -15.63 4.78 18.41
C THR A 75 -16.22 5.31 17.11
N LEU A 76 -16.25 4.49 16.06
CA LEU A 76 -16.86 4.86 14.79
C LEU A 76 -18.39 4.91 14.89
N ALA A 77 -19.04 3.96 15.57
CA ALA A 77 -20.50 3.90 15.69
C ALA A 77 -21.09 5.13 16.41
N HIS A 78 -20.46 5.60 17.49
CA HIS A 78 -21.01 6.64 18.37
C HIS A 78 -20.71 8.09 17.91
N ALA A 79 -20.30 8.30 16.66
CA ALA A 79 -19.93 9.61 16.11
C ALA A 79 -18.93 10.40 17.00
N ASN A 80 -17.99 9.68 17.62
CA ASN A 80 -16.94 10.25 18.48
C ASN A 80 -16.10 11.25 17.66
N SER A 81 -15.71 12.38 18.26
CA SER A 81 -14.91 13.41 17.59
C SER A 81 -13.46 12.98 17.31
N LEU A 82 -12.98 11.89 17.91
CA LEU A 82 -11.58 11.44 17.84
C LEU A 82 -11.01 11.39 16.40
N PRO A 83 -11.68 10.83 15.36
CA PRO A 83 -11.16 10.87 14.00
C PRO A 83 -11.01 12.30 13.50
N ALA A 84 -12.01 13.17 13.71
CA ALA A 84 -11.97 14.56 13.27
C ALA A 84 -10.88 15.36 14.00
N ASP A 85 -10.66 15.09 15.28
CA ASP A 85 -9.63 15.76 16.09
C ASP A 85 -8.22 15.36 15.64
N VAL A 86 -7.96 14.07 15.44
CA VAL A 86 -6.67 13.56 14.95
C VAL A 86 -6.38 14.07 13.53
N GLN A 87 -7.38 14.10 12.65
CA GLN A 87 -7.25 14.64 11.28
C GLN A 87 -7.02 16.16 11.28
N ARG A 88 -7.53 16.90 12.27
CA ARG A 88 -7.20 18.32 12.46
C ARG A 88 -5.75 18.50 12.91
N ARG A 89 -5.26 17.68 13.84
CA ARG A 89 -3.86 17.70 14.31
C ARG A 89 -2.88 17.49 13.16
N LEU A 90 -3.11 16.49 12.32
CA LEU A 90 -2.26 16.17 11.17
C LEU A 90 -2.21 17.26 10.08
N ARG A 91 -3.04 18.31 10.19
CA ARG A 91 -3.02 19.50 9.34
C ARG A 91 -2.39 20.73 9.98
N GLU A 92 -1.99 20.66 11.26
CA GLU A 92 -1.36 21.79 11.93
C GLU A 92 0.04 22.05 11.33
N PRO A 93 0.31 23.24 10.73
CA PRO A 93 1.59 23.49 10.06
C PRO A 93 2.83 23.46 10.98
N LEU A 94 2.61 23.49 12.29
CA LEU A 94 3.64 23.48 13.33
C LEU A 94 3.77 22.13 14.03
N LEU A 95 3.06 21.09 13.57
CA LEU A 95 3.19 19.74 14.12
C LEU A 95 4.58 19.17 13.79
N GLN A 96 5.28 18.68 14.81
CA GLN A 96 6.59 18.05 14.61
C GLN A 96 6.42 16.66 13.98
N LEU A 97 7.31 16.31 13.06
CA LEU A 97 7.24 15.08 12.26
C LEU A 97 7.27 13.80 13.12
N GLU A 98 8.06 13.80 14.20
CA GLU A 98 8.08 12.72 15.20
C GLU A 98 6.74 12.52 15.92
N TRP A 99 5.88 13.54 15.97
CA TRP A 99 4.58 13.49 16.65
C TRP A 99 3.45 12.99 15.75
N GLU A 100 3.67 12.88 14.44
CA GLU A 100 2.69 12.35 13.48
C GLU A 100 2.44 10.84 13.63
N GLN A 101 3.46 10.07 14.01
CA GLN A 101 3.39 8.60 14.06
C GLN A 101 2.18 8.05 14.85
N PRO A 102 1.91 8.45 16.12
CA PRO A 102 0.74 7.97 16.84
C PRO A 102 -0.60 8.49 16.29
N LEU A 103 -0.62 9.66 15.63
CA LEU A 103 -1.82 10.21 15.01
C LEU A 103 -2.22 9.38 13.78
N TRP A 104 -1.27 9.08 12.88
CA TRP A 104 -1.50 8.15 11.77
C TRP A 104 -1.87 6.75 12.26
N ARG A 105 -1.25 6.25 13.32
CA ARG A 105 -1.59 4.95 13.93
C ARG A 105 -3.03 4.90 14.45
N ILE A 106 -3.55 5.97 15.07
CA ILE A 106 -4.97 6.03 15.46
C ILE A 106 -5.87 5.96 14.23
N LEU A 107 -5.61 6.75 13.18
CA LEU A 107 -6.45 6.72 11.98
C LEU A 107 -6.40 5.36 11.28
N PHE A 108 -5.22 4.72 11.20
CA PHE A 108 -5.07 3.34 10.70
C PHE A 108 -5.90 2.34 11.51
N LEU A 109 -5.80 2.38 12.85
CA LEU A 109 -6.55 1.46 13.71
C LEU A 109 -8.07 1.66 13.58
N LEU A 110 -8.53 2.91 13.55
CA LEU A 110 -9.94 3.23 13.33
C LEU A 110 -10.40 2.82 11.93
N ALA A 111 -9.57 3.00 10.89
CA ALA A 111 -9.89 2.53 9.54
C ALA A 111 -10.10 1.00 9.47
N HIS A 112 -9.58 0.22 10.43
CA HIS A 112 -9.86 -1.22 10.55
C HIS A 112 -11.08 -1.59 11.42
N GLY A 113 -11.76 -0.65 12.07
CA GLY A 113 -12.94 -0.89 12.91
C GLY A 113 -14.28 -0.90 12.17
N GLN A 114 -14.35 -1.55 11.00
CA GLN A 114 -15.43 -1.41 10.00
C GLN A 114 -16.85 -1.26 10.57
N ASP A 115 -17.52 -0.17 10.15
CA ASP A 115 -18.97 0.00 10.16
C ASP A 115 -19.44 0.04 8.71
N LEU A 116 -19.89 -1.11 8.18
CA LEU A 116 -20.31 -1.27 6.78
C LEU A 116 -21.59 -0.49 6.42
N ALA A 117 -22.30 0.07 7.40
CA ALA A 117 -23.64 0.61 7.17
C ALA A 117 -23.67 2.12 6.80
N ASN A 118 -22.66 2.93 7.18
CA ASN A 118 -22.81 4.41 7.16
C ASN A 118 -21.51 5.26 7.04
N SER A 119 -20.35 4.71 6.67
CA SER A 119 -19.09 5.18 7.27
C SER A 119 -18.14 6.10 6.46
N THR A 120 -18.42 6.49 5.20
CA THR A 120 -17.46 7.30 4.40
C THR A 120 -17.30 8.76 4.86
N ALA A 121 -18.24 9.31 5.65
CA ALA A 121 -18.19 10.71 6.10
C ALA A 121 -17.25 10.98 7.30
N LYS A 122 -16.67 9.92 7.91
CA LYS A 122 -15.86 10.03 9.14
C LYS A 122 -14.37 10.30 8.87
N PHE A 123 -13.91 9.99 7.66
CA PHE A 123 -12.53 10.14 7.22
C PHE A 123 -12.42 11.09 6.04
N ASP A 124 -11.43 11.96 6.13
CA ASP A 124 -11.09 12.95 5.13
C ASP A 124 -10.19 12.33 4.06
N LYS A 125 -10.71 12.30 2.83
CA LYS A 125 -10.11 11.58 1.70
C LYS A 125 -8.85 12.26 1.16
N ASP A 126 -8.68 13.56 1.40
CA ASP A 126 -7.56 14.35 0.88
C ASP A 126 -6.39 14.45 1.87
N LEU A 127 -6.59 14.11 3.14
CA LEU A 127 -5.55 14.22 4.17
C LEU A 127 -4.28 13.42 3.84
N ALA A 128 -4.42 12.12 3.55
CA ALA A 128 -3.26 11.26 3.23
C ALA A 128 -2.60 11.62 1.87
N PRO A 129 -3.35 11.86 0.77
CA PRO A 129 -2.76 12.34 -0.48
C PRO A 129 -1.97 13.64 -0.34
N LEU A 130 -2.52 14.65 0.35
CA LEU A 130 -1.86 15.95 0.52
C LEU A 130 -0.61 15.81 1.39
N ARG A 131 -0.70 15.15 2.55
CA ARG A 131 0.47 14.94 3.41
C ARG A 131 1.55 14.10 2.73
N PHE A 132 1.19 13.13 1.89
CA PHE A 132 2.18 12.35 1.15
C PHE A 132 3.03 13.24 0.22
N VAL A 133 2.42 14.21 -0.47
CA VAL A 133 3.15 15.21 -1.26
C VAL A 133 4.09 16.01 -0.34
N ASP A 134 3.57 16.63 0.73
CA ASP A 134 4.35 17.45 1.67
C ASP A 134 5.59 16.70 2.22
N LEU A 135 5.42 15.43 2.59
CA LEU A 135 6.48 14.60 3.17
C LEU A 135 7.52 14.17 2.12
N VAL A 136 7.10 13.90 0.89
CA VAL A 136 8.03 13.63 -0.23
C VAL A 136 8.83 14.88 -0.59
N GLU A 137 8.27 16.08 -0.49
CA GLU A 137 9.03 17.31 -0.74
C GLU A 137 10.14 17.54 0.31
N GLN A 138 9.94 17.06 1.55
CA GLN A 138 10.87 17.19 2.67
C GLN A 138 12.01 16.14 2.68
N LEU A 139 11.96 15.11 1.83
CA LEU A 139 12.97 14.05 1.75
C LEU A 139 14.45 14.51 1.73
N PRO A 140 14.84 15.61 1.06
CA PRO A 140 16.24 16.03 1.01
C PRO A 140 16.77 16.65 2.31
N SER A 141 15.89 17.07 3.24
CA SER A 141 16.25 17.97 4.35
C SER A 141 15.72 17.58 5.73
N ALA A 142 14.77 16.65 5.82
CA ALA A 142 14.21 16.20 7.10
C ALA A 142 15.10 15.21 7.86
N ASP A 143 14.83 14.99 9.15
CA ASP A 143 15.28 13.77 9.83
C ASP A 143 14.61 12.57 9.16
N GLY A 144 15.43 11.78 8.46
CA GLY A 144 14.94 10.64 7.71
C GLY A 144 14.38 9.51 8.57
N THR A 145 14.65 9.48 9.88
CA THR A 145 14.07 8.49 10.80
C THR A 145 12.61 8.83 11.04
N ALA A 146 12.33 10.04 11.53
CA ALA A 146 10.97 10.54 11.73
C ALA A 146 10.17 10.55 10.43
N LEU A 147 10.79 10.96 9.31
CA LEU A 147 10.14 10.97 7.99
C LEU A 147 9.79 9.56 7.50
N SER A 148 10.67 8.58 7.67
CA SER A 148 10.41 7.19 7.28
C SER A 148 9.24 6.61 8.09
N CYS A 149 9.21 6.83 9.41
CA CYS A 149 8.11 6.41 10.27
C CYS A 149 6.77 7.07 9.90
N ALA A 150 6.75 8.39 9.63
CA ALA A 150 5.54 9.11 9.24
C ALA A 150 5.00 8.61 7.89
N LEU A 151 5.85 8.45 6.87
CA LEU A 151 5.47 7.91 5.56
C LEU A 151 4.93 6.48 5.65
N ALA A 152 5.53 5.63 6.51
CA ALA A 152 5.11 4.24 6.68
C ALA A 152 3.72 4.14 7.32
N GLU A 153 3.46 4.91 8.38
CA GLU A 153 2.15 4.93 9.04
C GLU A 153 1.07 5.60 8.18
N LEU A 154 1.40 6.67 7.44
CA LEU A 154 0.51 7.28 6.45
C LEU A 154 0.12 6.25 5.38
N GLY A 155 1.10 5.52 4.82
CA GLY A 155 0.84 4.48 3.82
C GLY A 155 -0.02 3.32 4.34
N LYS A 156 0.14 2.95 5.62
CA LYS A 156 -0.73 1.94 6.29
C LYS A 156 -2.16 2.45 6.42
N TYR A 157 -2.35 3.66 6.95
CA TYR A 157 -3.66 4.30 7.05
C TYR A 157 -4.33 4.42 5.68
N TRP A 158 -3.63 4.95 4.68
CA TRP A 158 -4.20 5.17 3.35
C TRP A 158 -4.60 3.86 2.68
N TYR A 159 -3.81 2.79 2.82
CA TYR A 159 -4.17 1.47 2.32
C TYR A 159 -5.44 0.94 2.99
N ALA A 160 -5.51 1.01 4.34
CA ALA A 160 -6.70 0.61 5.08
C ALA A 160 -7.94 1.43 4.71
N LEU A 161 -7.78 2.73 4.47
CA LEU A 161 -8.86 3.63 4.05
C LEU A 161 -9.39 3.27 2.65
N CYS A 162 -8.51 3.00 1.69
CA CYS A 162 -8.88 2.57 0.34
C CYS A 162 -9.56 1.20 0.38
N TYR A 163 -8.98 0.24 1.10
CA TYR A 163 -9.47 -1.15 1.17
C TYR A 163 -10.82 -1.28 1.91
N ASN A 164 -11.02 -0.58 3.04
CA ASN A 164 -12.23 -0.74 3.86
C ASN A 164 -13.38 0.22 3.50
N TYR A 165 -13.12 1.36 2.87
CA TYR A 165 -14.13 2.40 2.60
C TYR A 165 -14.25 2.79 1.12
N GLY A 166 -13.57 2.07 0.22
CA GLY A 166 -13.53 2.42 -1.20
C GLY A 166 -12.98 3.81 -1.48
N SER A 167 -12.13 4.34 -0.59
CA SER A 167 -11.61 5.71 -0.73
C SER A 167 -10.77 5.85 -1.99
N VAL A 168 -11.26 6.66 -2.94
CA VAL A 168 -10.81 6.62 -4.32
C VAL A 168 -9.47 7.33 -4.49
N LEU A 169 -8.39 6.55 -4.62
CA LEU A 169 -7.07 7.01 -5.07
C LEU A 169 -7.12 7.75 -6.42
N GLN A 170 -8.11 7.47 -7.28
CA GLN A 170 -8.23 8.10 -8.61
C GLN A 170 -8.39 9.62 -8.54
N SER A 171 -9.15 10.16 -7.57
CA SER A 171 -9.37 11.59 -7.40
C SER A 171 -8.09 12.38 -7.12
N ASN A 172 -7.07 11.72 -6.57
CA ASN A 172 -5.74 12.27 -6.32
C ASN A 172 -4.63 11.55 -7.13
N ARG A 173 -4.98 10.81 -8.20
CA ARG A 173 -4.04 9.96 -8.97
C ARG A 173 -2.78 10.69 -9.40
N GLU A 174 -2.94 11.87 -9.98
CA GLU A 174 -1.83 12.64 -10.55
C GLU A 174 -0.85 13.11 -9.46
N ARG A 175 -1.39 13.56 -8.32
CA ARG A 175 -0.60 13.93 -7.14
C ARG A 175 0.12 12.73 -6.54
N PHE A 176 -0.60 11.61 -6.35
CA PHE A 176 -0.02 10.36 -5.85
C PHE A 176 1.11 9.88 -6.76
N TRP A 177 0.90 9.86 -8.07
CA TRP A 177 1.89 9.36 -9.02
C TRP A 177 3.13 10.25 -9.09
N ALA A 178 2.95 11.58 -9.16
CA ALA A 178 4.05 12.53 -9.13
C ALA A 178 4.87 12.45 -7.82
N ALA A 179 4.21 12.29 -6.67
CA ALA A 179 4.88 12.09 -5.39
C ALA A 179 5.61 10.74 -5.32
N LEU A 180 5.00 9.64 -5.77
CA LEU A 180 5.61 8.32 -5.80
C LEU A 180 6.82 8.27 -6.76
N GLU A 181 6.73 8.92 -7.91
CA GLU A 181 7.85 9.07 -8.85
C GLU A 181 8.99 9.88 -8.23
N ARG A 182 8.69 11.05 -7.63
CA ARG A 182 9.70 11.89 -6.95
C ARG A 182 10.36 11.16 -5.77
N PHE A 183 9.60 10.39 -4.99
CA PHE A 183 10.11 9.56 -3.91
C PHE A 183 11.10 8.52 -4.45
N ASN A 184 10.72 7.80 -5.52
CA ASN A 184 11.57 6.81 -6.17
C ASN A 184 12.84 7.43 -6.78
N LEU A 185 12.74 8.56 -7.47
CA LEU A 185 13.88 9.30 -8.03
C LEU A 185 14.87 9.72 -6.93
N THR A 186 14.35 10.23 -5.81
CA THR A 186 15.17 10.68 -4.68
C THR A 186 15.89 9.51 -4.01
N ILE A 187 15.21 8.37 -3.80
CA ILE A 187 15.85 7.14 -3.32
C ILE A 187 16.90 6.63 -4.34
N SER A 188 16.59 6.62 -5.64
CA SER A 188 17.52 6.13 -6.66
C SER A 188 18.82 6.94 -6.74
N ALA A 189 18.78 8.23 -6.40
CA ALA A 189 19.93 9.14 -6.41
C ALA A 189 20.92 8.92 -5.25
N ASN A 190 20.53 8.24 -4.17
CA ASN A 190 21.38 7.99 -3.02
C ASN A 190 21.12 6.58 -2.46
N SER A 191 22.05 5.65 -2.68
CA SER A 191 21.90 4.23 -2.29
C SER A 191 21.58 4.03 -0.81
N GLY A 192 22.13 4.85 0.09
CA GLY A 192 21.86 4.79 1.53
C GLY A 192 20.43 5.20 1.93
N MET A 193 19.65 5.81 1.02
CA MET A 193 18.24 6.10 1.27
C MET A 193 17.35 4.87 1.13
N LEU A 194 17.71 3.87 0.30
CA LEU A 194 16.87 2.68 0.14
C LEU A 194 16.76 1.89 1.46
N GLU A 195 17.87 1.69 2.17
CA GLU A 195 17.86 1.03 3.49
C GLU A 195 16.93 1.73 4.48
N ARG A 196 16.93 3.07 4.49
CA ARG A 196 16.10 3.88 5.39
C ARG A 196 14.62 3.92 5.02
N TYR A 197 14.30 3.85 3.73
CA TYR A 197 12.95 4.09 3.21
C TYR A 197 12.31 2.85 2.54
N HIS A 198 12.88 1.65 2.67
CA HIS A 198 12.31 0.45 2.06
C HIS A 198 10.88 0.14 2.56
N GLU A 199 10.62 0.22 3.88
CA GLU A 199 9.27 0.00 4.44
C GLU A 199 8.23 1.02 3.90
N PRO A 200 8.42 2.35 4.01
CA PRO A 200 7.46 3.29 3.45
C PRO A 200 7.35 3.19 1.92
N LEU A 201 8.46 2.94 1.20
CA LEU A 201 8.41 2.73 -0.25
C LEU A 201 7.55 1.52 -0.62
N LEU A 202 7.71 0.40 0.08
CA LEU A 202 6.92 -0.82 -0.13
C LEU A 202 5.44 -0.58 0.18
N GLN A 203 5.15 0.05 1.31
CA GLN A 203 3.79 0.34 1.76
C GLN A 203 3.06 1.30 0.79
N LEU A 204 3.71 2.38 0.36
CA LEU A 204 3.15 3.36 -0.56
C LEU A 204 3.05 2.80 -2.00
N SER A 205 4.00 1.98 -2.42
CA SER A 205 3.90 1.22 -3.69
C SER A 205 2.75 0.22 -3.66
N SER A 206 2.43 -0.36 -2.49
CA SER A 206 1.30 -1.30 -2.34
C SER A 206 -0.08 -0.66 -2.56
N LEU A 207 -0.20 0.67 -2.49
CA LEU A 207 -1.41 1.38 -2.92
C LEU A 207 -1.69 1.20 -4.42
N VAL A 208 -0.66 0.93 -5.23
CA VAL A 208 -0.80 0.67 -6.68
C VAL A 208 -1.63 -0.60 -6.94
N LEU A 209 -1.63 -1.57 -6.02
CA LEU A 209 -2.44 -2.79 -6.10
C LEU A 209 -3.96 -2.53 -6.05
N LEU A 210 -4.36 -1.32 -5.63
CA LEU A 210 -5.76 -0.89 -5.51
C LEU A 210 -6.23 -0.05 -6.72
N PHE A 211 -5.39 0.13 -7.74
CA PHE A 211 -5.75 0.85 -8.96
C PHE A 211 -6.39 -0.06 -10.02
N PRO A 212 -7.28 0.47 -10.89
CA PRO A 212 -7.65 -0.20 -12.12
C PRO A 212 -6.40 -0.42 -13.00
N GLU A 213 -6.20 -1.67 -13.41
CA GLU A 213 -5.02 -2.16 -14.14
C GLU A 213 -4.62 -1.39 -15.42
N ASN A 214 -5.54 -0.60 -15.98
CA ASN A 214 -5.38 0.06 -17.29
C ASN A 214 -4.78 1.48 -17.19
N GLN A 215 -4.45 1.97 -15.99
CA GLN A 215 -4.01 3.35 -15.75
C GLN A 215 -2.60 3.48 -15.16
N LEU A 216 -1.83 2.40 -15.15
CA LEU A 216 -0.51 2.32 -14.54
C LEU A 216 0.59 2.40 -15.61
N ALA A 217 1.61 3.23 -15.36
CA ALA A 217 2.75 3.43 -16.26
C ALA A 217 4.04 3.59 -15.44
N SER A 218 4.58 2.45 -14.96
CA SER A 218 5.75 2.43 -14.06
C SER A 218 7.01 3.02 -14.70
N THR A 219 7.73 3.81 -13.91
CA THR A 219 9.01 4.41 -14.33
C THR A 219 10.18 3.49 -14.01
N LEU A 220 11.33 3.70 -14.68
CA LEU A 220 12.51 2.86 -14.46
C LEU A 220 13.02 2.92 -13.00
N SER A 221 12.95 4.08 -12.35
CA SER A 221 13.33 4.21 -10.93
C SER A 221 12.43 3.41 -9.99
N MET A 222 11.12 3.33 -10.28
CA MET A 222 10.20 2.48 -9.53
C MET A 222 10.59 1.01 -9.67
N VAL A 223 10.79 0.53 -10.90
CA VAL A 223 11.21 -0.85 -11.18
C VAL A 223 12.55 -1.17 -10.49
N PHE A 224 13.56 -0.33 -10.66
CA PHE A 224 14.90 -0.53 -10.10
C PHE A 224 14.94 -0.47 -8.57
N ASN A 225 14.14 0.38 -7.91
CA ASN A 225 14.11 0.39 -6.44
C ASN A 225 13.43 -0.88 -5.88
N ILE A 226 12.38 -1.39 -6.52
CA ILE A 226 11.75 -2.67 -6.13
C ILE A 226 12.70 -3.84 -6.40
N MET A 227 13.43 -3.85 -7.52
CA MET A 227 14.49 -4.83 -7.80
C MET A 227 15.59 -4.83 -6.73
N ARG A 228 16.12 -3.65 -6.37
CA ARG A 228 17.12 -3.54 -5.29
C ARG A 228 16.57 -4.03 -3.95
N MET A 229 15.30 -3.74 -3.66
CA MET A 229 14.63 -4.23 -2.45
C MET A 229 14.54 -5.76 -2.46
N LEU A 230 14.15 -6.37 -3.59
CA LEU A 230 14.12 -7.82 -3.75
C LEU A 230 15.51 -8.42 -3.49
N LYS A 231 16.56 -7.87 -4.12
CA LYS A 231 17.95 -8.33 -3.93
C LYS A 231 18.33 -8.36 -2.44
N VAL A 232 18.12 -7.23 -1.75
CA VAL A 232 18.48 -7.08 -0.34
C VAL A 232 17.71 -8.06 0.55
N GLN A 233 16.40 -8.21 0.34
CA GLN A 233 15.57 -9.08 1.19
C GLN A 233 15.85 -10.57 0.95
N VAL A 234 16.01 -11.01 -0.30
CA VAL A 234 16.39 -12.40 -0.61
C VAL A 234 17.78 -12.71 -0.07
N ALA A 235 18.77 -11.84 -0.27
CA ALA A 235 20.12 -12.02 0.25
C ALA A 235 20.22 -11.94 1.80
N HIS A 236 19.23 -11.36 2.47
CA HIS A 236 19.13 -11.40 3.93
C HIS A 236 18.43 -12.68 4.43
N TRP A 237 17.34 -13.08 3.78
CA TRP A 237 16.62 -14.32 4.05
C TRP A 237 17.48 -15.57 3.83
N ALA A 238 18.18 -15.67 2.69
CA ALA A 238 19.06 -16.79 2.38
C ALA A 238 20.19 -16.92 3.43
N ARG A 239 20.72 -15.79 3.91
CA ARG A 239 21.66 -15.76 5.05
C ARG A 239 21.02 -16.25 6.35
N GLN A 240 19.75 -15.92 6.62
CA GLN A 240 19.08 -16.45 7.80
C GLN A 240 18.82 -17.97 7.68
N VAL A 241 18.32 -18.46 6.55
CA VAL A 241 18.09 -19.91 6.31
C VAL A 241 19.40 -20.72 6.40
N SER A 242 20.56 -20.10 6.10
CA SER A 242 21.86 -20.74 6.32
C SER A 242 22.26 -20.93 7.79
N CYS A 243 21.58 -20.24 8.71
CA CYS A 243 21.84 -20.27 10.16
C CYS A 243 20.70 -20.89 10.98
N ASP A 244 19.45 -20.65 10.59
CA ASP A 244 18.23 -21.00 11.32
C ASP A 244 17.46 -22.13 10.60
N LEU A 245 16.90 -23.06 11.39
CA LEU A 245 16.13 -24.22 10.89
C LEU A 245 14.85 -23.87 10.12
N TYR A 246 14.33 -22.65 10.28
CA TYR A 246 13.13 -22.17 9.59
C TYR A 246 13.11 -20.64 9.55
N SER A 247 12.85 -20.06 8.37
CA SER A 247 12.63 -18.63 8.17
C SER A 247 11.71 -18.43 6.96
N SER A 248 10.61 -17.69 7.12
CA SER A 248 9.62 -17.51 6.05
C SER A 248 9.98 -16.33 5.15
N LEU A 249 9.72 -16.48 3.85
CA LEU A 249 9.78 -15.39 2.88
C LEU A 249 8.84 -14.22 3.23
N ASP A 250 7.78 -14.47 4.01
CA ASP A 250 6.81 -13.46 4.47
C ASP A 250 7.40 -12.49 5.51
N ASP A 251 8.34 -12.97 6.33
CA ASP A 251 9.03 -12.14 7.34
C ASP A 251 9.84 -11.04 6.64
N TYR A 252 10.36 -11.35 5.46
CA TYR A 252 11.13 -10.49 4.56
C TYR A 252 10.30 -9.73 3.51
N LYS A 253 8.97 -9.90 3.52
CA LYS A 253 8.03 -9.32 2.54
C LYS A 253 8.32 -9.68 1.08
N ILE A 254 9.08 -10.75 0.82
CA ILE A 254 9.48 -11.14 -0.53
C ILE A 254 8.28 -11.38 -1.46
N PRO A 255 7.17 -12.05 -1.06
CA PRO A 255 5.99 -12.19 -1.91
C PRO A 255 5.33 -10.86 -2.28
N GLN A 256 5.30 -9.88 -1.37
CA GLN A 256 4.76 -8.54 -1.62
C GLN A 256 5.63 -7.74 -2.59
N ILE A 257 6.96 -7.85 -2.45
CA ILE A 257 7.94 -7.22 -3.34
C ILE A 257 7.84 -7.83 -4.75
N LEU A 258 7.77 -9.15 -4.87
CA LEU A 258 7.60 -9.86 -6.15
C LEU A 258 6.29 -9.47 -6.84
N HIS A 259 5.18 -9.38 -6.11
CA HIS A 259 3.90 -9.00 -6.70
C HIS A 259 3.89 -7.56 -7.24
N LEU A 260 4.54 -6.63 -6.52
CA LEU A 260 4.75 -5.27 -7.01
C LEU A 260 5.71 -5.21 -8.21
N LEU A 261 6.74 -6.06 -8.23
CA LEU A 261 7.67 -6.15 -9.35
C LEU A 261 6.97 -6.67 -10.61
N ASP A 262 6.16 -7.73 -10.49
CA ASP A 262 5.31 -8.27 -11.56
C ASP A 262 4.41 -7.17 -12.14
N LEU A 263 3.64 -6.49 -11.28
CA LEU A 263 2.76 -5.40 -11.71
C LEU A 263 3.55 -4.25 -12.38
N TYR A 264 4.67 -3.83 -11.81
CA TYR A 264 5.47 -2.74 -12.37
C TYR A 264 6.10 -3.11 -13.71
N VAL A 265 6.60 -4.33 -13.87
CA VAL A 265 7.19 -4.83 -15.12
C VAL A 265 6.10 -4.99 -16.19
N LEU A 266 4.97 -5.61 -15.85
CA LEU A 266 3.83 -5.81 -16.75
C LEU A 266 3.30 -4.48 -17.30
N LYS A 267 3.20 -3.46 -16.44
CA LYS A 267 2.69 -2.12 -16.78
C LYS A 267 3.79 -1.13 -17.21
N SER A 268 5.05 -1.56 -17.30
CA SER A 268 6.16 -0.74 -17.80
C SER A 268 6.11 -0.57 -19.32
N PRO A 269 6.41 0.61 -19.87
CA PRO A 269 6.70 0.78 -21.30
C PRO A 269 7.84 -0.14 -21.77
N GLN A 270 7.85 -0.53 -23.04
CA GLN A 270 8.89 -1.39 -23.61
C GLN A 270 10.33 -0.93 -23.31
N PRO A 271 10.72 0.35 -23.44
CA PRO A 271 12.07 0.81 -23.11
C PRO A 271 12.46 0.67 -21.62
N VAL A 272 11.49 0.55 -20.72
CA VAL A 272 11.74 0.25 -19.30
C VAL A 272 11.96 -1.24 -19.11
N ARG A 273 11.17 -2.10 -19.77
CA ARG A 273 11.37 -3.56 -19.76
C ARG A 273 12.70 -3.99 -20.37
N GLU A 274 13.08 -3.42 -21.51
CA GLU A 274 14.37 -3.69 -22.18
C GLU A 274 15.58 -3.32 -21.29
N ARG A 275 15.44 -2.30 -20.44
CA ARG A 275 16.48 -1.91 -19.46
C ARG A 275 16.42 -2.70 -18.16
N ALA A 276 15.31 -3.38 -17.89
CA ALA A 276 15.09 -4.23 -16.73
C ALA A 276 15.53 -5.68 -16.97
N ALA A 277 15.38 -6.20 -18.19
CA ALA A 277 15.70 -7.59 -18.51
C ALA A 277 17.19 -7.99 -18.25
N PRO A 278 18.20 -7.19 -18.61
CA PRO A 278 19.61 -7.48 -18.28
C PRO A 278 19.87 -7.74 -16.79
N CYS A 279 19.13 -7.06 -15.90
CA CYS A 279 19.28 -7.19 -14.45
C CYS A 279 19.03 -8.60 -13.91
N PHE A 280 18.35 -9.46 -14.67
CA PHE A 280 18.11 -10.86 -14.29
C PHE A 280 19.09 -11.85 -14.93
N CYS A 281 19.80 -11.45 -15.98
CA CYS A 281 20.62 -12.34 -16.81
C CYS A 281 22.10 -12.43 -16.36
N GLY A 282 22.47 -11.75 -15.27
CA GLY A 282 23.86 -11.66 -14.79
C GLY A 282 24.78 -10.83 -15.69
N ASP A 283 24.20 -9.94 -16.52
CA ASP A 283 24.97 -9.13 -17.46
C ASP A 283 25.99 -8.23 -16.75
N GLN A 284 27.23 -8.23 -17.21
CA GLN A 284 28.26 -7.35 -16.65
C GLN A 284 27.90 -5.88 -16.91
N ASN A 285 27.96 -5.06 -15.85
CA ASN A 285 27.62 -3.62 -15.81
C ASN A 285 26.12 -3.27 -15.63
N VAL A 286 25.28 -4.19 -15.15
CA VAL A 286 23.88 -3.86 -14.77
C VAL A 286 23.79 -3.00 -13.50
N THR A 287 22.69 -2.25 -13.36
CA THR A 287 22.41 -1.37 -12.20
C THR A 287 21.93 -2.14 -10.96
N VAL A 288 21.35 -3.32 -11.19
CA VAL A 288 20.96 -4.32 -10.20
C VAL A 288 21.24 -5.66 -10.86
N ASP A 289 21.88 -6.57 -10.16
CA ASP A 289 22.02 -7.96 -10.56
C ASP A 289 21.08 -8.78 -9.66
N LEU A 290 20.27 -9.65 -10.24
CA LEU A 290 19.25 -10.46 -9.57
C LEU A 290 19.32 -11.94 -9.94
N GLN A 291 20.31 -12.37 -10.75
CA GLN A 291 20.32 -13.73 -11.26
C GLN A 291 20.34 -14.76 -10.11
N ASP A 292 21.30 -14.63 -9.20
CA ASP A 292 21.44 -15.52 -8.05
C ASP A 292 20.18 -15.53 -7.17
N GLU A 293 19.63 -14.34 -6.85
CA GLU A 293 18.43 -14.23 -6.02
C GLU A 293 17.16 -14.80 -6.67
N VAL A 294 17.07 -14.78 -8.00
CA VAL A 294 15.96 -15.38 -8.76
C VAL A 294 16.07 -16.90 -8.81
N LEU A 295 17.26 -17.43 -9.03
CA LEU A 295 17.50 -18.88 -9.02
C LEU A 295 17.28 -19.46 -7.62
N GLU A 296 17.80 -18.81 -6.57
CA GLU A 296 17.58 -19.20 -5.17
C GLU A 296 16.08 -19.27 -4.83
N LEU A 297 15.27 -18.28 -5.28
CA LEU A 297 13.83 -18.30 -5.08
C LEU A 297 13.10 -19.40 -5.86
N MET A 298 13.63 -19.83 -7.01
CA MET A 298 13.03 -20.90 -7.81
C MET A 298 13.36 -22.28 -7.24
N ASP A 299 14.62 -22.52 -6.88
CA ASP A 299 15.11 -23.82 -6.41
C ASP A 299 14.80 -24.09 -4.93
N SER A 300 14.68 -23.06 -4.09
CA SER A 300 14.47 -23.25 -2.64
C SER A 300 13.19 -24.03 -2.33
N SER A 301 13.30 -25.03 -1.46
CA SER A 301 12.17 -25.82 -0.97
C SER A 301 11.20 -25.05 -0.08
N MET A 302 11.63 -23.91 0.49
CA MET A 302 10.79 -23.00 1.28
C MET A 302 9.95 -22.07 0.40
N SER A 303 10.29 -21.90 -0.88
CA SER A 303 9.47 -21.12 -1.81
C SER A 303 8.13 -21.79 -2.07
N SER A 304 7.05 -21.00 -1.92
CA SER A 304 5.71 -21.44 -2.29
C SER A 304 5.53 -21.51 -3.81
N THR A 305 4.53 -22.26 -4.29
CA THR A 305 4.13 -22.23 -5.70
C THR A 305 3.76 -20.83 -6.16
N HIS A 306 3.12 -20.01 -5.32
CA HIS A 306 2.79 -18.62 -5.63
C HIS A 306 4.05 -17.75 -5.81
N THR A 307 5.09 -17.96 -4.99
CA THR A 307 6.39 -17.28 -5.11
C THR A 307 7.04 -17.60 -6.45
N ARG A 308 7.14 -18.90 -6.81
CA ARG A 308 7.73 -19.33 -8.09
C ARG A 308 6.94 -18.82 -9.29
N ASN A 309 5.61 -18.83 -9.20
CA ASN A 309 4.75 -18.28 -10.26
C ASN A 309 4.94 -16.76 -10.43
N ALA A 310 5.09 -16.00 -9.35
CA ALA A 310 5.37 -14.56 -9.43
C ALA A 310 6.74 -14.28 -10.08
N VAL A 311 7.77 -15.06 -9.75
CA VAL A 311 9.07 -15.00 -10.43
C VAL A 311 8.93 -15.33 -11.93
N ALA A 312 8.23 -16.40 -12.27
CA ALA A 312 8.00 -16.81 -13.66
C ALA A 312 7.22 -15.75 -14.47
N ASN A 313 6.23 -15.07 -13.86
CA ASN A 313 5.50 -13.96 -14.49
C ASN A 313 6.41 -12.76 -14.79
N VAL A 314 7.28 -12.39 -13.84
CA VAL A 314 8.26 -11.30 -14.02
C VAL A 314 9.21 -11.64 -15.18
N LEU A 315 9.77 -12.85 -15.19
CA LEU A 315 10.67 -13.32 -16.25
C LEU A 315 9.95 -13.34 -17.62
N SER A 316 8.76 -13.93 -17.69
CA SER A 316 7.95 -13.97 -18.91
C SER A 316 7.61 -12.57 -19.45
N SER A 317 7.24 -11.64 -18.57
CA SER A 317 6.96 -10.24 -18.93
C SER A 317 8.20 -9.49 -19.46
N LEU A 318 9.40 -9.94 -19.11
CA LEU A 318 10.69 -9.46 -19.62
C LEU A 318 11.21 -10.27 -20.81
N HIS A 319 10.46 -11.26 -21.29
CA HIS A 319 10.87 -12.22 -22.33
C HIS A 319 12.13 -13.00 -21.93
N LEU A 320 12.19 -13.46 -20.69
CA LEU A 320 13.28 -14.25 -20.10
C LEU A 320 12.80 -15.64 -19.67
N THR A 321 13.68 -16.63 -19.70
CA THR A 321 13.44 -17.99 -19.22
C THR A 321 14.64 -18.51 -18.43
N ILE A 322 14.42 -19.52 -17.59
CA ILE A 322 15.50 -20.29 -16.95
C ILE A 322 15.84 -21.49 -17.84
N ILE A 323 17.13 -21.78 -18.00
CA ILE A 323 17.66 -22.98 -18.68
C ILE A 323 18.74 -23.65 -17.83
N ASP A 324 18.89 -24.96 -17.98
CA ASP A 324 20.05 -25.69 -17.49
C ASP A 324 21.23 -25.52 -18.48
N THR A 325 22.37 -25.04 -17.99
CA THR A 325 23.60 -25.01 -18.80
C THR A 325 24.18 -26.41 -18.98
N PRO A 326 25.03 -26.65 -20.00
CA PRO A 326 25.74 -27.92 -20.17
C PRO A 326 26.65 -28.31 -18.98
N ALA A 327 26.95 -27.38 -18.07
CA ALA A 327 27.68 -27.61 -16.83
C ALA A 327 26.79 -28.02 -15.64
N GLY A 328 25.46 -28.07 -15.82
CA GLY A 328 24.49 -28.40 -14.77
C GLY A 328 24.11 -27.24 -13.84
N ALA A 329 24.54 -26.01 -14.14
CA ALA A 329 24.11 -24.80 -13.43
C ALA A 329 22.93 -24.15 -14.17
N GLN A 330 21.90 -23.71 -13.44
CA GLN A 330 20.82 -22.93 -14.05
C GLN A 330 21.28 -21.52 -14.42
N GLN A 331 20.72 -20.96 -15.50
CA GLN A 331 20.91 -19.56 -15.88
C GLN A 331 19.59 -18.95 -16.38
N VAL A 332 19.41 -17.66 -16.11
CA VAL A 332 18.32 -16.86 -16.70
C VAL A 332 18.84 -16.28 -18.01
N VAL A 333 18.12 -16.51 -19.10
CA VAL A 333 18.49 -16.06 -20.46
C VAL A 333 17.29 -15.43 -21.16
N PRO A 334 17.51 -14.55 -22.16
CA PRO A 334 16.45 -14.14 -23.08
C PRO A 334 15.79 -15.35 -23.74
N MET A 335 14.46 -15.31 -23.84
CA MET A 335 13.73 -16.25 -24.70
C MET A 335 14.11 -15.99 -26.16
N ASP A 336 14.56 -17.02 -26.86
CA ASP A 336 14.67 -16.98 -28.32
C ASP A 336 13.30 -16.63 -28.89
N SER A 337 13.18 -15.43 -29.43
CA SER A 337 11.96 -14.99 -30.09
C SER A 337 11.72 -15.90 -31.30
N PRO A 338 10.54 -16.51 -31.47
CA PRO A 338 10.21 -17.11 -32.77
C PRO A 338 10.30 -15.99 -33.80
N THR A 339 11.18 -16.17 -34.80
CA THR A 339 11.48 -15.18 -35.83
C THR A 339 10.29 -15.02 -36.77
N SER A 340 9.24 -14.35 -36.28
CA SER A 340 8.16 -13.85 -37.13
C SER A 340 8.70 -12.65 -37.91
N PRO A 341 8.57 -12.64 -39.24
CA PRO A 341 9.07 -11.54 -40.06
C PRO A 341 8.25 -10.27 -39.76
N ALA A 342 8.91 -9.11 -39.87
CA ALA A 342 8.23 -7.84 -39.82
C ALA A 342 7.18 -7.74 -40.94
N ASN A 343 5.88 -7.82 -40.61
CA ASN A 343 4.76 -7.06 -41.20
C ASN A 343 3.38 -7.61 -40.77
N SER A 344 2.71 -6.90 -39.86
CA SER A 344 1.24 -6.76 -39.79
C SER A 344 0.88 -5.70 -38.74
N LEU A 345 0.97 -4.41 -39.10
CA LEU A 345 -0.20 -3.60 -39.47
C LEU A 345 -1.36 -3.66 -38.46
N PHE A 346 -1.42 -2.60 -37.64
CA PHE A 346 -2.70 -1.93 -37.39
C PHE A 346 -3.40 -1.67 -38.74
N SER A 347 -4.60 -2.24 -38.95
CA SER A 347 -5.55 -1.78 -39.97
C SER A 347 -6.94 -2.36 -39.71
N ASP A 348 -7.96 -1.53 -39.92
CA ASP A 348 -9.38 -1.84 -39.82
C ASP A 348 -9.85 -3.10 -40.56
N ALA A 349 -10.84 -3.78 -39.99
CA ALA A 349 -11.72 -4.71 -40.69
C ALA A 349 -13.15 -4.72 -40.12
N ALA A 350 -13.87 -3.62 -40.30
CA ALA A 350 -15.33 -3.61 -40.15
C ALA A 350 -16.02 -3.92 -41.49
N ARG A 351 -17.09 -4.74 -41.44
CA ARG A 351 -18.13 -5.04 -42.44
C ARG A 351 -17.95 -6.23 -43.41
N ALA A 352 -18.86 -7.20 -43.21
CA ALA A 352 -19.66 -7.93 -44.20
C ALA A 352 -18.95 -8.97 -45.12
N SER A 353 -19.56 -10.13 -45.46
CA SER A 353 -20.92 -10.62 -45.17
C SER A 353 -21.06 -12.15 -45.26
N ALA A 354 -21.98 -12.71 -44.48
CA ALA A 354 -22.87 -13.85 -44.77
C ALA A 354 -22.30 -15.20 -45.31
N ASN A 355 -22.29 -16.25 -44.45
CA ASN A 355 -23.32 -17.32 -44.46
C ASN A 355 -22.94 -18.56 -43.60
N GLY A 356 -23.94 -19.11 -42.86
CA GLY A 356 -24.00 -20.53 -42.48
C GLY A 356 -23.70 -20.88 -41.01
N ASP A 357 -24.77 -21.22 -40.26
CA ASP A 357 -24.89 -22.05 -39.04
C ASP A 357 -23.60 -22.69 -38.46
N SER A 358 -23.31 -22.74 -37.16
CA SER A 358 -23.91 -22.24 -35.90
C SER A 358 -22.84 -22.47 -34.77
N SER A 359 -22.99 -22.21 -33.47
CA SER A 359 -24.14 -21.93 -32.59
C SER A 359 -23.72 -21.04 -31.38
N ASP A 360 -24.62 -20.92 -30.39
CA ASP A 360 -24.37 -20.58 -28.98
C ASP A 360 -23.91 -19.16 -28.55
N LEU A 361 -24.79 -18.55 -27.74
CA LEU A 361 -24.52 -17.64 -26.62
C LEU A 361 -23.68 -16.37 -26.89
N ASN A 362 -24.37 -15.34 -27.38
CA ASN A 362 -23.84 -13.99 -27.55
C ASN A 362 -24.12 -13.11 -26.30
N VAL A 363 -23.07 -12.80 -25.52
CA VAL A 363 -23.06 -11.68 -24.56
C VAL A 363 -22.11 -10.62 -25.11
N SER A 364 -22.66 -9.62 -25.78
CA SER A 364 -21.85 -8.56 -26.41
C SER A 364 -21.33 -7.56 -25.38
N SER A 365 -20.02 -7.37 -25.38
CA SER A 365 -19.34 -6.25 -24.72
C SER A 365 -19.89 -4.92 -25.22
N GLN A 366 -20.47 -4.11 -24.32
CA GLN A 366 -20.72 -2.70 -24.61
C GLN A 366 -19.54 -1.86 -24.12
N SER A 367 -18.80 -1.30 -25.06
CA SER A 367 -17.95 -0.15 -24.83
C SER A 367 -18.81 1.11 -24.82
N THR A 368 -18.60 2.00 -23.85
CA THR A 368 -19.15 3.35 -23.87
C THR A 368 -18.05 4.38 -23.67
N LEU A 369 -18.13 5.44 -24.46
CA LEU A 369 -17.06 6.42 -24.68
C LEU A 369 -16.85 7.35 -23.50
N CYS A 370 -15.63 7.87 -23.41
CA CYS A 370 -15.31 9.09 -22.69
C CYS A 370 -16.17 10.27 -23.19
N ASN A 371 -16.64 11.11 -22.28
CA ASN A 371 -17.00 12.49 -22.60
C ASN A 371 -16.37 13.42 -21.55
N SER A 372 -15.25 14.04 -21.92
CA SER A 372 -14.65 15.14 -21.15
C SER A 372 -15.35 16.45 -21.53
N GLY A 373 -15.96 17.14 -20.57
CA GLY A 373 -16.79 18.33 -20.83
C GLY A 373 -16.89 19.31 -19.67
N SER A 374 -15.81 20.05 -19.42
CA SER A 374 -15.80 21.45 -18.89
C SER A 374 -16.95 21.92 -17.96
N ASN A 375 -16.73 21.88 -16.64
CA ASN A 375 -16.61 23.06 -15.74
C ASN A 375 -16.70 22.64 -14.25
N PRO A 376 -15.97 23.30 -13.33
CA PRO A 376 -16.05 23.01 -11.90
C PRO A 376 -17.12 23.88 -11.21
N THR A 377 -18.22 23.28 -10.77
CA THR A 377 -19.19 23.89 -9.85
C THR A 377 -19.78 22.83 -8.92
N ASP A 378 -19.86 23.14 -7.62
CA ASP A 378 -20.32 22.26 -6.55
C ASP A 378 -21.69 21.61 -6.79
N VAL A 379 -21.78 20.28 -6.67
CA VAL A 379 -22.90 19.56 -6.02
C VAL A 379 -22.36 18.26 -5.39
N ASP A 380 -22.88 17.86 -4.22
CA ASP A 380 -22.73 16.51 -3.66
C ASP A 380 -23.30 15.45 -4.61
N GLU A 381 -22.47 14.84 -5.46
CA GLU A 381 -22.85 13.64 -6.21
C GLU A 381 -22.83 12.40 -5.30
N LYS A 382 -23.98 12.16 -4.65
CA LYS A 382 -24.32 10.86 -4.06
C LYS A 382 -24.35 9.82 -5.17
N TRP A 383 -23.48 8.81 -5.06
CA TRP A 383 -23.40 7.71 -6.01
C TRP A 383 -24.76 7.07 -6.26
N SER A 384 -25.05 6.77 -7.51
CA SER A 384 -26.14 5.89 -7.91
C SER A 384 -25.92 4.49 -7.33
N ASP A 385 -27.00 3.71 -7.18
CA ASP A 385 -26.88 2.35 -6.68
C ASP A 385 -26.18 1.43 -7.71
N GLU A 386 -26.29 1.75 -8.99
CA GLU A 386 -25.59 1.08 -10.10
C GLU A 386 -24.06 1.25 -10.00
N GLU A 387 -23.57 2.43 -9.59
CA GLU A 387 -22.14 2.65 -9.32
C GLU A 387 -21.65 1.91 -8.07
N LYS A 388 -22.50 1.82 -7.02
CA LYS A 388 -22.17 1.04 -5.81
C LYS A 388 -22.10 -0.46 -6.10
N ASP A 389 -23.03 -0.99 -6.89
CA ASP A 389 -23.04 -2.40 -7.26
C ASP A 389 -21.87 -2.74 -8.19
N ALA A 390 -21.53 -1.86 -9.14
CA ALA A 390 -20.34 -2.00 -9.98
C ALA A 390 -19.03 -1.90 -9.18
N GLU A 391 -18.97 -1.04 -8.16
CA GLU A 391 -17.84 -0.97 -7.21
C GLU A 391 -17.76 -2.24 -6.35
N ALA A 392 -18.86 -2.68 -5.74
CA ALA A 392 -18.92 -3.88 -4.90
C ALA A 392 -18.53 -5.13 -5.68
N ALA A 393 -19.01 -5.29 -6.92
CA ALA A 393 -18.61 -6.38 -7.81
C ALA A 393 -17.11 -6.34 -8.15
N ARG A 394 -16.53 -5.15 -8.33
CA ARG A 394 -15.10 -4.97 -8.62
C ARG A 394 -14.23 -5.26 -7.39
N ILE A 395 -14.62 -4.76 -6.22
CA ILE A 395 -13.97 -5.04 -4.93
C ILE A 395 -14.04 -6.54 -4.64
N MET A 396 -15.19 -7.19 -4.84
CA MET A 396 -15.33 -8.65 -4.73
C MET A 396 -14.44 -9.42 -5.72
N GLY A 397 -14.27 -8.92 -6.94
CA GLY A 397 -13.32 -9.47 -7.91
C GLY A 397 -11.86 -9.37 -7.45
N ILE A 398 -11.47 -8.23 -6.87
CA ILE A 398 -10.14 -8.02 -6.28
C ILE A 398 -9.94 -8.91 -5.05
N ILE A 399 -10.92 -8.99 -4.14
CA ILE A 399 -10.90 -9.87 -2.95
C ILE A 399 -10.77 -11.33 -3.36
N LYS A 400 -11.54 -11.78 -4.35
CA LYS A 400 -11.46 -13.15 -4.88
C LYS A 400 -10.04 -13.44 -5.40
N ARG A 401 -9.45 -12.52 -6.16
CA ARG A 401 -8.09 -12.64 -6.68
C ARG A 401 -7.03 -12.61 -5.56
N LEU A 402 -7.20 -11.78 -4.52
CA LEU A 402 -6.32 -11.75 -3.34
C LEU A 402 -6.42 -13.03 -2.49
N ASN A 403 -7.58 -13.68 -2.46
CA ASN A 403 -7.80 -14.99 -1.82
C ASN A 403 -7.19 -16.13 -2.66
N GLU A 404 -7.36 -16.10 -3.99
CA GLU A 404 -6.68 -16.99 -4.95
C GLU A 404 -5.16 -16.84 -4.93
N LEU A 405 -4.65 -15.66 -4.56
CA LEU A 405 -3.23 -15.37 -4.32
C LEU A 405 -2.77 -15.65 -2.89
N GLY A 406 -3.63 -16.16 -2.01
CA GLY A 406 -3.31 -16.53 -0.62
C GLY A 406 -3.07 -15.37 0.36
N VAL A 407 -3.26 -14.12 -0.09
CA VAL A 407 -3.00 -12.90 0.70
C VAL A 407 -4.08 -12.67 1.77
N VAL A 408 -5.31 -13.09 1.50
CA VAL A 408 -6.44 -13.00 2.43
C VAL A 408 -7.01 -14.39 2.67
N LYS A 409 -6.82 -14.94 3.87
CA LYS A 409 -7.58 -16.11 4.31
C LYS A 409 -9.01 -15.68 4.64
N THR A 410 -9.98 -15.98 3.79
CA THR A 410 -11.38 -16.00 4.22
C THR A 410 -11.54 -16.99 5.38
N PRO A 411 -12.19 -16.63 6.49
CA PRO A 411 -12.60 -17.62 7.47
C PRO A 411 -13.51 -18.64 6.76
N GLY A 412 -13.23 -19.93 6.95
CA GLY A 412 -14.01 -20.99 6.32
C GLY A 412 -15.44 -21.02 6.84
N ASN A 413 -16.38 -21.41 5.96
CA ASN A 413 -17.74 -21.81 6.33
C ASN A 413 -17.73 -23.05 7.24
#